data_AF-A0A226Q460-F1
#
_entry.id   AF-A0A226Q460-F1
#
_cell.length_a   1.000
_cell.length_b   1.000
_cell.length_c   1.000
_cell.angle_alpha   90.00
_cell.angle_beta   90.00
_cell.angle_gamma   90.00
#
_symmetry.space_group_name_H-M   'P 1'
#
loop_
_entity.id
_entity.type
_entity.pdbx_description
1 polymer ?
#
loop_
_entity_poly.entity_id
_entity_poly.type
_entity_poly.pdbx_seq_one_letter_code
_entity_poly.pdbx_strand_id
1 'polypeptide(L)'
;MKKKFAVLALAAGLLAAGGVAQAGTKYDDYDVIVPRFNDNAFTPQQTKSTTGASADLKVSILGKALDARVYSYSGGTGPWVRIETVGGPFKLPNSIKAGKDARVEFSSDLTQLVDVRVKGEWRSN
;
A
#
# COMPACT_ATOMS: atom_id res chain seq x y z
N MET A 1 -38.68 -29.15 -2.01
CA MET A 1 -37.80 -28.76 -0.88
C MET A 1 -36.78 -27.75 -1.38
N LYS A 2 -36.71 -26.57 -0.76
CA LYS A 2 -35.84 -25.44 -1.14
C LYS A 2 -34.40 -25.74 -0.70
N LYS A 3 -33.39 -25.59 -1.57
CA LYS A 3 -31.99 -25.49 -1.13
C LYS A 3 -31.44 -24.14 -1.57
N LYS A 4 -31.16 -23.34 -0.55
CA LYS A 4 -30.76 -21.94 -0.60
C LYS A 4 -29.24 -21.86 -0.81
N PHE A 5 -28.84 -20.81 -1.51
CA PHE A 5 -27.53 -20.18 -1.62
C PHE A 5 -26.48 -20.60 -0.57
N ALA A 6 -25.32 -21.05 -1.05
CA ALA A 6 -24.08 -21.04 -0.27
C ALA A 6 -23.28 -19.80 -0.69
N VAL A 7 -23.29 -18.80 0.18
CA VAL A 7 -22.41 -17.62 0.11
C VAL A 7 -21.01 -18.08 0.47
N LEU A 8 -20.09 -18.04 -0.48
CA LEU A 8 -18.65 -18.15 -0.22
C LEU A 8 -18.18 -16.84 0.41
N ALA A 9 -18.28 -16.74 1.73
CA ALA A 9 -17.64 -15.69 2.49
C ALA A 9 -16.14 -16.01 2.59
N LEU A 10 -15.34 -15.41 1.70
CA LEU A 10 -13.88 -15.43 1.82
C LEU A 10 -13.47 -14.38 2.86
N ALA A 11 -13.58 -14.74 4.14
CA ALA A 11 -12.94 -14.01 5.22
C ALA A 11 -11.54 -14.61 5.41
N ALA A 12 -10.52 -13.95 4.88
CA ALA A 12 -9.12 -14.24 5.17
C ALA A 12 -8.49 -13.00 5.77
N GLY A 13 -8.02 -13.14 7.01
CA GLY A 13 -7.62 -12.05 7.88
C GLY A 13 -6.42 -11.27 7.40
N LEU A 14 -6.39 -9.99 7.79
CA LEU A 14 -5.16 -9.23 7.88
C LEU A 14 -4.90 -8.93 9.35
N LEU A 15 -4.17 -9.83 10.00
CA LEU A 15 -3.41 -9.52 11.20
C LEU A 15 -2.15 -8.78 10.75
N ALA A 16 -2.00 -7.51 11.12
CA ALA A 16 -0.69 -6.87 11.23
C ALA A 16 -0.75 -5.64 12.14
N ALA A 17 -0.22 -5.84 13.35
CA ALA A 17 0.44 -4.90 14.27
C ALA A 17 -0.12 -3.47 14.39
N GLY A 18 -0.62 -3.15 15.58
CA GLY A 18 -0.79 -1.76 16.04
C GLY A 18 0.55 -1.03 16.00
N GLY A 19 0.73 -0.18 14.99
CA GLY A 19 1.90 0.67 14.85
C GLY A 19 1.78 1.89 15.75
N VAL A 20 2.81 2.13 16.57
CA VAL A 20 3.08 3.45 17.13
C VAL A 20 3.10 4.47 15.98
N ALA A 21 2.43 5.61 16.15
CA ALA A 21 2.42 6.67 15.15
C ALA A 21 3.86 7.18 14.91
N GLN A 22 4.53 6.66 13.88
CA GLN A 22 5.82 7.15 13.39
C GLN A 22 5.59 8.46 12.63
N ALA A 23 6.43 9.45 12.90
CA ALA A 23 6.41 10.71 12.18
C ALA A 23 6.84 10.48 10.73
N GLY A 24 6.03 10.93 9.77
CA GLY A 24 6.17 10.68 8.34
C GLY A 24 7.44 11.20 7.65
N THR A 25 8.40 11.74 8.40
CA THR A 25 9.68 12.23 7.88
C THR A 25 10.77 11.15 7.80
N LYS A 26 10.58 10.03 8.50
CA LYS A 26 11.54 8.91 8.52
C LYS A 26 11.07 7.77 7.63
N TYR A 27 12.06 7.10 7.04
CA TYR A 27 11.82 5.86 6.32
C TYR A 27 11.49 4.75 7.30
N ASP A 28 10.37 4.05 7.05
CA ASP A 28 10.02 2.80 7.71
C ASP A 28 10.04 1.66 6.69
N ASP A 29 10.54 0.50 7.15
CA ASP A 29 10.57 -0.72 6.35
C ASP A 29 9.15 -1.25 6.09
N TYR A 30 9.00 -1.90 4.93
CA TYR A 30 7.83 -2.69 4.61
C TYR A 30 8.22 -3.99 3.91
N ASP A 31 7.40 -5.01 4.11
CA ASP A 31 7.52 -6.32 3.48
C ASP A 31 6.11 -6.90 3.35
N VAL A 32 5.57 -6.87 2.13
CA VAL A 32 4.17 -7.26 1.89
C VAL A 32 4.05 -8.20 0.70
N ILE A 33 3.03 -9.06 0.76
CA ILE A 33 2.59 -9.89 -0.35
C ILE A 33 1.36 -9.22 -0.96
N VAL A 34 1.45 -8.80 -2.22
CA VAL A 34 0.34 -8.28 -3.00
C VAL A 34 -0.34 -9.47 -3.68
N PRO A 35 -1.62 -9.77 -3.38
CA PRO A 35 -2.29 -10.90 -3.97
C PRO A 35 -2.52 -10.67 -5.47
N ARG A 36 -2.64 -11.76 -6.21
CA ARG A 36 -2.96 -11.80 -7.65
C ARG A 36 -4.34 -11.20 -7.99
N PHE A 37 -4.59 -11.02 -9.29
CA PHE A 37 -5.88 -10.60 -9.86
C PHE A 37 -6.39 -9.21 -9.43
N ASN A 38 -5.53 -8.18 -9.49
CA ASN A 38 -5.88 -6.81 -9.14
C ASN A 38 -6.40 -6.65 -7.70
N ASP A 39 -5.78 -7.42 -6.80
CA ASP A 39 -5.98 -7.28 -5.37
C ASP A 39 -4.87 -6.40 -4.77
N ASN A 40 -5.10 -5.96 -3.53
CA ASN A 40 -4.31 -4.92 -2.89
C ASN A 40 -3.61 -5.40 -1.62
N ALA A 41 -2.47 -4.78 -1.34
CA ALA A 41 -1.82 -4.87 -0.04
C ALA A 41 -1.38 -3.49 0.44
N PHE A 42 -1.19 -3.35 1.75
CA PHE A 42 -0.87 -2.07 2.38
C PHE A 42 0.39 -2.17 3.23
N THR A 43 1.21 -1.13 3.20
CA THR A 43 2.27 -0.94 4.21
C THR A 43 1.66 -0.67 5.59
N PRO A 44 2.47 -0.76 6.66
CA PRO A 44 2.13 -0.12 7.93
C PRO A 44 1.82 1.38 7.75
N GLN A 45 1.10 1.96 8.70
CA GLN A 45 0.71 3.38 8.67
C GLN A 45 1.82 4.28 9.22
N GLN A 46 1.92 5.48 8.64
CA GLN A 46 2.63 6.63 9.21
C GLN A 46 1.69 7.81 9.40
N THR A 47 2.05 8.73 10.29
CA THR A 47 1.36 10.02 10.40
C THR A 47 2.01 11.03 9.47
N LYS A 48 1.21 11.55 8.53
CA LYS A 48 1.58 12.60 7.58
C LYS A 48 2.19 13.79 8.32
N SER A 49 3.39 14.22 7.94
CA SER A 49 4.03 15.40 8.55
C SER A 49 3.75 16.69 7.77
N THR A 50 3.58 16.60 6.45
CA THR A 50 3.43 17.76 5.57
C THR A 50 2.23 17.59 4.65
N THR A 51 1.29 18.52 4.71
CA THR A 51 0.08 18.52 3.87
C THR A 51 0.44 18.50 2.39
N GLY A 52 -0.09 17.51 1.66
CA GLY A 52 0.06 17.41 0.20
C GLY A 52 1.45 17.05 -0.29
N ALA A 53 2.43 16.82 0.59
CA ALA A 53 3.75 16.36 0.17
C ALA A 53 3.65 14.96 -0.45
N SER A 54 4.36 14.70 -1.55
CA SER A 54 4.46 13.35 -2.10
C SER A 54 5.13 12.42 -1.08
N ALA A 55 4.62 11.20 -0.93
CA ALA A 55 5.35 10.18 -0.21
C ALA A 55 6.55 9.71 -1.05
N ASP A 56 7.60 9.25 -0.37
CA ASP A 56 8.76 8.64 -1.01
C ASP A 56 8.72 7.13 -0.78
N LEU A 57 8.75 6.36 -1.87
CA LEU A 57 8.79 4.90 -1.84
C LEU A 57 10.13 4.42 -2.40
N LYS A 58 10.88 3.65 -1.62
CA LYS A 58 12.05 2.90 -2.10
C LYS A 58 11.70 1.43 -2.14
N VAL A 59 12.11 0.74 -3.19
CA VAL A 59 11.81 -0.67 -3.43
C VAL A 59 13.12 -1.44 -3.48
N SER A 60 13.32 -2.39 -2.57
CA SER A 60 14.49 -3.28 -2.53
C SER A 60 14.21 -4.65 -3.16
N ILE A 61 12.94 -5.10 -3.15
CA ILE A 61 12.49 -6.32 -3.83
C ILE A 61 11.21 -6.01 -4.57
N LEU A 62 11.14 -6.42 -5.84
CA LEU A 62 9.97 -6.31 -6.69
C LEU A 62 9.76 -7.62 -7.46
N GLY A 63 8.81 -8.45 -7.03
CA GLY A 63 8.53 -9.73 -7.70
C GLY A 63 7.98 -9.60 -9.13
N LYS A 64 7.16 -8.56 -9.37
CA LYS A 64 6.64 -8.16 -10.68
C LYS A 64 6.27 -6.68 -10.62
N ALA A 65 6.21 -6.03 -11.78
CA ALA A 65 5.65 -4.70 -11.89
C ALA A 65 4.22 -4.63 -11.34
N LEU A 66 3.92 -3.54 -10.64
CA LEU A 66 2.66 -3.31 -9.94
C LEU A 66 2.42 -1.81 -9.80
N ASP A 67 1.22 -1.43 -9.36
CA ASP A 67 0.90 -0.02 -9.11
C ASP A 67 0.97 0.29 -7.62
N ALA A 68 1.41 1.50 -7.28
CA ALA A 68 1.47 2.00 -5.91
C ALA A 68 0.80 3.38 -5.80
N ARG A 69 0.13 3.65 -4.67
CA ARG A 69 -0.39 4.99 -4.35
C ARG A 69 -0.38 5.24 -2.85
N VAL A 70 -0.43 6.50 -2.44
CA VAL A 70 -0.68 6.82 -1.03
C VAL A 70 -2.17 6.75 -0.75
N TYR A 71 -2.53 6.04 0.31
CA TYR A 71 -3.90 5.87 0.78
C TYR A 71 -4.02 6.37 2.23
N SER A 72 -5.11 7.09 2.51
CA SER A 72 -5.56 7.43 3.85
C SER A 72 -7.04 7.12 3.96
N TYR A 73 -7.47 6.43 5.02
CA TYR A 73 -8.88 6.12 5.21
C TYR A 73 -9.72 7.40 5.38
N SER A 74 -9.15 8.42 6.04
CA SER A 74 -9.85 9.66 6.38
C SER A 74 -9.30 10.92 5.68
N GLY A 75 -8.15 10.80 5.00
CA GLY A 75 -7.40 11.91 4.42
C GLY A 75 -7.35 11.95 2.90
N GLY A 76 -7.98 10.98 2.22
CA GLY A 76 -8.01 10.86 0.77
C GLY A 76 -6.91 9.95 0.20
N THR A 77 -6.85 9.87 -1.13
CA THR A 77 -6.02 8.92 -1.85
C THR A 77 -5.31 9.61 -3.03
N GLY A 78 -4.05 9.27 -3.25
CA GLY A 78 -3.28 9.70 -4.41
C GLY A 78 -3.61 8.91 -5.69
N PRO A 79 -3.16 9.36 -6.86
CA PRO A 79 -3.23 8.58 -8.09
C PRO A 79 -2.29 7.36 -8.02
N TRP A 80 -2.58 6.36 -8.85
CA TRP A 80 -1.70 5.21 -9.06
C TRP A 80 -0.42 5.62 -9.80
N VAL A 81 0.71 5.10 -9.34
CA VAL A 81 2.03 5.23 -9.95
C VAL A 81 2.55 3.84 -10.26
N ARG A 82 2.91 3.60 -11.52
CA ARG A 82 3.47 2.32 -11.97
C ARG A 82 4.88 2.14 -11.45
N ILE A 83 5.16 0.98 -10.84
CA ILE A 83 6.48 0.60 -10.35
C ILE A 83 6.96 -0.62 -11.15
N GLU A 84 7.96 -0.40 -12.01
CA GLU A 84 8.50 -1.45 -12.89
C GLU A 84 9.92 -1.89 -12.51
N THR A 85 10.57 -1.15 -11.62
CA THR A 85 11.97 -1.35 -11.23
C THR A 85 12.16 -1.23 -9.72
N VAL A 86 13.26 -1.82 -9.22
CA VAL A 86 13.75 -1.58 -7.86
C VAL A 86 14.53 -0.25 -7.79
N GLY A 87 14.72 0.28 -6.58
CA GLY A 87 15.42 1.55 -6.34
C GLY A 87 14.47 2.63 -5.80
N GLY A 88 14.64 3.86 -6.26
CA GLY A 88 13.84 5.01 -5.83
C GLY A 88 14.67 6.14 -5.20
N PRO A 89 14.03 7.11 -4.52
CA PRO A 89 12.61 7.11 -4.17
C PRO A 89 11.70 7.42 -5.37
N PHE A 90 10.72 6.54 -5.61
CA PHE A 90 9.55 6.82 -6.43
C PHE A 90 8.65 7.82 -5.69
N LYS A 91 8.21 8.87 -6.39
CA LYS A 91 7.33 9.91 -5.82
C LYS A 91 5.88 9.50 -5.95
N LEU A 92 5.16 9.44 -4.84
CA LEU A 92 3.74 9.13 -4.79
C LEU A 92 2.94 10.40 -4.40
N PRO A 93 2.44 11.17 -5.38
CA PRO A 93 1.69 12.39 -5.11
C PRO A 93 0.37 12.09 -4.40
N ASN A 94 -0.12 13.05 -3.60
CA ASN A 94 -1.37 12.95 -2.87
C ASN A 94 -1.77 14.33 -2.30
N SER A 95 -2.98 14.45 -1.77
CA SER A 95 -3.51 15.67 -1.13
C SER A 95 -3.75 15.49 0.37
N ILE A 96 -3.17 14.46 0.99
CA ILE A 96 -3.42 14.09 2.40
C ILE A 96 -2.86 15.19 3.32
N LYS A 97 -3.66 15.61 4.30
CA LYS A 97 -3.30 16.65 5.26
C LYS A 97 -2.34 16.13 6.34
N ALA A 98 -1.47 16.99 6.84
CA ALA A 98 -0.65 16.69 8.01
C ALA A 98 -1.51 16.23 9.21
N GLY A 99 -0.96 15.33 10.02
CA GLY A 99 -1.65 14.70 11.15
C GLY A 99 -2.61 13.56 10.77
N LYS A 100 -2.84 13.31 9.47
CA LYS A 100 -3.64 12.16 9.01
C LYS A 100 -2.78 10.91 8.89
N ASP A 101 -3.43 9.77 9.02
CA ASP A 101 -2.83 8.49 8.70
C ASP A 101 -2.58 8.40 7.20
N ALA A 102 -1.44 7.84 6.82
CA ALA A 102 -1.10 7.52 5.45
C ALA A 102 -0.45 6.13 5.42
N ARG A 103 -0.62 5.43 4.31
CA ARG A 103 0.08 4.18 3.99
C ARG A 103 0.22 4.06 2.49
N VAL A 104 1.15 3.25 2.00
CA VAL A 104 1.22 2.90 0.59
C VAL A 104 0.30 1.71 0.35
N GLU A 105 -0.57 1.86 -0.63
CA GLU A 105 -1.39 0.79 -1.19
C GLU A 105 -0.73 0.33 -2.48
N PHE A 106 -0.55 -0.98 -2.61
CA PHE A 106 -0.09 -1.64 -3.83
C PHE A 106 -1.24 -2.38 -4.47
N SER A 107 -1.31 -2.39 -5.81
CA SER A 107 -2.27 -3.16 -6.61
C SER A 107 -1.52 -4.02 -7.63
N SER A 108 -1.86 -5.29 -7.72
CA SER A 108 -1.37 -6.16 -8.80
C SER A 108 -2.09 -5.89 -10.12
N ASP A 109 -1.53 -6.38 -11.23
CA ASP A 109 -2.21 -6.33 -12.53
C ASP A 109 -3.41 -7.30 -12.56
N LEU A 110 -4.45 -6.98 -13.34
CA LEU A 110 -5.58 -7.88 -13.63
C LEU A 110 -5.14 -9.25 -14.17
N THR A 111 -4.03 -9.29 -14.91
CA THR A 111 -3.48 -10.50 -15.55
C THR A 111 -2.40 -11.17 -14.71
N GLN A 112 -2.12 -10.66 -13.51
CA GLN A 112 -1.18 -11.31 -12.60
C GLN A 112 -1.84 -12.53 -11.97
N LEU A 113 -1.26 -13.72 -12.19
CA LEU A 113 -1.80 -15.02 -11.76
C LEU A 113 -1.21 -15.55 -10.45
N VAL A 114 -0.17 -14.87 -9.94
CA VAL A 114 0.60 -15.27 -8.76
C VAL A 114 0.75 -14.09 -7.81
N ASP A 115 0.85 -14.38 -6.52
CA ASP A 115 1.10 -13.35 -5.51
C ASP A 115 2.53 -12.84 -5.66
N VAL A 116 2.74 -11.54 -5.42
CA VAL A 116 4.04 -10.91 -5.58
C VAL A 116 4.48 -10.28 -4.29
N ARG A 117 5.75 -10.51 -3.95
CA ARG A 117 6.38 -9.86 -2.81
C ARG A 117 6.96 -8.53 -3.23
N VAL A 118 6.69 -7.50 -2.44
CA VAL A 118 7.34 -6.20 -2.56
C VAL A 118 7.91 -5.79 -1.20
N LYS A 119 9.17 -5.35 -1.20
CA LYS A 119 9.87 -4.88 0.00
C LYS A 119 10.58 -3.58 -0.25
N GLY A 120 10.85 -2.85 0.82
CA GLY A 120 11.68 -1.67 0.79
C GLY A 120 11.39 -0.78 1.98
N GLU A 121 11.51 0.52 1.74
CA GLU A 121 11.27 1.54 2.74
C GLU A 121 10.34 2.60 2.18
N TRP A 122 9.52 3.22 3.02
CA TRP A 122 8.71 4.36 2.59
C TRP A 122 8.63 5.43 3.67
N ARG A 123 8.32 6.66 3.27
CA ARG A 123 7.97 7.75 4.19
C ARG A 123 6.86 8.61 3.61
N SER A 124 5.91 9.04 4.44
CA SER A 124 4.71 9.75 3.98
C SER A 124 4.94 11.22 3.62
N ASN A 125 5.99 11.82 4.19
CA ASN A 125 6.32 13.24 4.22
C ASN A 125 5.27 14.15 4.86
#